data_AF-A0A0G0BS20-F1
#
_entry.id   AF-A0A0G0BS20-F1
#
_cell.length_a   1.000
_cell.length_b   1.000
_cell.length_c   1.000
_cell.angle_alpha   90.00
_cell.angle_beta   90.00
_cell.angle_gamma   90.00
#
_symmetry.space_group_name_H-M   'P 1'
#
loop_
_entity.id
_entity.type
_entity.pdbx_description
1 polymer ?
#
loop_
_entity_poly.entity_id
_entity_poly.type
_entity_poly.pdbx_seq_one_letter_code
_entity_poly.pdbx_strand_id
1 'polypeptide(L)'
;MKTMDDAVKVILKKLDDIDSRLKGLETPGSAPSTGPVEKAKKIERDSLFHKAVEAMDKVEELSSKQLSESLKIDVKRAEAILDQMEAAGLGTCYMKEV
;
A
#
# COMPACT_ATOMS: atom_id res chain seq x y z
N MET A 1 28.95 -12.96 30.25
CA MET A 1 28.61 -12.98 28.80
C MET A 1 27.21 -13.57 28.62
N LYS A 2 26.17 -12.94 29.18
CA LYS A 2 24.76 -13.45 29.17
C LYS A 2 23.80 -12.53 28.40
N THR A 3 24.22 -11.32 28.08
CA THR A 3 23.40 -10.27 27.45
C THR A 3 23.28 -10.43 25.94
N MET A 4 24.28 -11.02 25.28
CA MET A 4 24.26 -11.23 23.83
C MET A 4 23.28 -12.34 23.45
N ASP A 5 23.32 -13.48 24.14
CA ASP A 5 22.38 -14.59 23.94
C ASP A 5 20.92 -14.18 24.16
N ASP A 6 20.67 -13.31 25.15
CA ASP A 6 19.33 -12.80 25.43
C ASP A 6 18.86 -11.85 24.32
N ALA A 7 19.75 -10.97 23.84
CA ALA A 7 19.47 -10.10 22.70
C ALA A 7 19.21 -10.91 21.42
N VAL A 8 20.00 -11.95 21.15
CA VAL A 8 19.82 -12.85 20.00
C VAL A 8 18.48 -13.57 20.08
N LYS A 9 18.08 -14.06 21.25
CA LYS A 9 16.76 -14.69 21.45
C LYS A 9 15.61 -13.71 21.19
N VAL A 10 15.73 -12.47 21.64
CA VAL A 10 14.71 -11.42 21.38
C VAL A 10 14.64 -11.10 19.90
N ILE A 11 15.78 -11.00 19.21
CA ILE A 11 15.84 -10.75 17.76
C ILE A 11 15.17 -11.90 16.99
N LEU A 12 15.52 -13.15 17.30
CA LEU A 12 14.91 -14.32 16.67
C LEU A 12 13.40 -14.38 16.88
N LYS A 13 12.94 -14.07 18.10
CA LYS A 13 11.50 -14.00 18.40
C LYS A 13 10.79 -12.89 17.62
N LYS A 14 11.44 -11.74 17.43
CA LYS A 14 10.88 -10.65 16.62
C LYS A 14 10.83 -11.00 15.13
N LEU A 15 11.83 -11.71 14.62
CA LEU A 15 11.83 -12.19 13.24
C LEU A 15 10.74 -13.23 13.00
N ASP A 16 10.51 -14.14 13.94
CA ASP A 16 9.44 -15.15 13.89
C ASP A 16 8.03 -14.53 13.92
N ASP A 17 7.85 -13.47 14.73
CA ASP A 17 6.59 -12.70 14.79
C ASP A 17 6.32 -11.97 13.45
N ILE A 18 7.36 -11.41 12.83
CA ILE A 18 7.25 -10.77 11.52
C ILE A 18 6.92 -11.81 10.44
N ASP A 19 7.62 -12.95 10.41
CA ASP A 19 7.39 -14.04 9.46
C ASP A 19 5.97 -14.60 9.57
N SER A 20 5.47 -14.79 10.79
CA SER A 20 4.10 -15.25 11.05
C SER A 20 3.05 -14.25 10.54
N ARG A 21 3.30 -12.95 10.71
CA ARG A 21 2.41 -11.88 10.20
C ARG A 21 2.44 -11.79 8.68
N LEU A 22 3.58 -12.03 8.05
CA LEU A 22 3.71 -12.05 6.60
C LEU A 22 3.01 -13.27 5.98
N LYS A 23 3.16 -14.46 6.57
CA LYS A 23 2.44 -15.68 6.13
C LYS A 23 0.92 -15.52 6.14
N GLY A 24 0.37 -14.74 7.08
CA GLY A 24 -1.05 -14.41 7.13
C GLY A 24 -1.51 -13.47 5.99
N LEU A 25 -0.60 -12.75 5.34
CA LEU A 25 -0.86 -11.86 4.22
C LEU A 25 -0.57 -12.52 2.86
N GLU A 26 0.31 -13.52 2.83
CA GLU A 26 0.73 -14.26 1.61
C GLU A 26 -0.21 -15.41 1.21
N THR A 27 -1.38 -15.56 1.85
CA THR A 27 -2.42 -16.49 1.40
C THR A 27 -3.47 -15.78 0.54
N PRO A 28 -3.28 -15.69 -0.79
CA PRO A 28 -4.34 -15.24 -1.69
C PRO A 28 -5.36 -16.38 -1.83
N GLY A 29 -6.38 -16.44 -0.97
CA GLY A 29 -7.51 -17.32 -1.30
C GLY A 29 -8.48 -17.79 -0.23
N SER A 30 -8.51 -17.27 1.00
CA SER A 30 -9.61 -17.63 1.90
C SER A 30 -9.96 -16.52 2.88
N ALA A 31 -11.01 -15.79 2.54
CA ALA A 31 -11.88 -15.24 3.58
C ALA A 31 -12.46 -16.43 4.37
N PRO A 32 -12.53 -16.32 5.71
CA PRO A 32 -13.85 -15.96 6.25
C PRO A 32 -13.78 -14.94 7.38
N SER A 33 -14.85 -14.14 7.42
CA SER A 33 -15.22 -13.19 8.45
C SER A 33 -15.10 -13.74 9.88
N THR A 34 -14.39 -13.05 10.77
CA THR A 34 -14.78 -12.85 12.20
C THR A 34 -13.84 -11.85 12.88
N GLY A 35 -14.43 -10.80 13.46
CA GLY A 35 -13.75 -9.73 14.21
C GLY A 35 -14.20 -8.37 13.68
N PRO A 36 -14.52 -7.37 14.54
CA PRO A 36 -15.04 -6.09 14.08
C PRO A 36 -13.89 -5.33 13.43
N VAL A 37 -13.64 -5.65 12.16
CA VAL A 37 -12.98 -4.76 11.24
C VAL A 37 -13.94 -3.58 11.16
N GLU A 38 -13.65 -2.56 11.97
CA GLU A 38 -14.09 -1.18 11.76
C GLU A 38 -14.26 -1.03 10.27
N LYS A 39 -15.52 -0.91 9.83
CA LYS A 39 -15.95 -0.97 8.44
C LYS A 39 -14.85 -0.42 7.55
N ALA A 40 -13.98 -1.30 7.06
CA ALA A 40 -13.13 -0.97 5.95
C ALA A 40 -14.16 -0.85 4.85
N LYS A 41 -14.70 0.37 4.69
CA LYS A 41 -15.37 0.82 3.48
C LYS A 41 -14.54 0.13 2.42
N LYS A 42 -15.15 -0.80 1.67
CA LYS A 42 -14.55 -1.24 0.42
C LYS A 42 -14.40 0.07 -0.33
N ILE A 43 -13.23 0.70 -0.21
CA ILE A 43 -12.90 1.89 -0.97
C ILE A 43 -12.91 1.31 -2.36
N GLU A 44 -13.94 1.62 -3.14
CA GLU A 44 -14.01 1.26 -4.53
C GLU A 44 -12.86 2.01 -5.20
N ARG A 45 -11.71 1.35 -5.21
CA ARG A 45 -10.52 1.85 -5.88
C ARG A 45 -10.72 1.67 -7.36
N ASP A 46 -10.20 2.61 -8.12
CA ASP A 46 -10.23 2.52 -9.57
C ASP A 46 -9.60 1.19 -10.04
N SER A 47 -10.13 0.61 -11.11
CA SER A 47 -9.60 -0.64 -11.68
C SER A 47 -8.13 -0.54 -12.11
N LEU A 48 -7.63 0.68 -12.32
CA LEU A 48 -6.25 0.96 -12.69
C LEU A 48 -5.38 1.42 -11.51
N PHE A 49 -5.91 1.40 -10.28
CA PHE A 49 -5.19 1.81 -9.08
C PHE A 49 -3.86 1.06 -8.91
N HIS A 50 -3.86 -0.27 -9.12
CA HIS A 50 -2.63 -1.05 -8.97
C HIS A 50 -1.56 -0.62 -9.99
N LYS A 51 -1.97 -0.35 -11.23
CA LYS A 51 -1.05 0.14 -12.27
C LYS A 51 -0.52 1.54 -11.99
N ALA A 52 -1.30 2.37 -11.30
CA ALA A 52 -0.83 3.68 -10.86
C ALA A 52 0.22 3.58 -9.75
N VAL A 53 0.09 2.61 -8.83
CA VAL A 53 1.13 2.29 -7.84
C VAL A 53 2.40 1.81 -8.54
N GLU A 54 2.30 0.94 -9.54
CA GLU A 54 3.46 0.48 -10.33
C GLU A 54 4.13 1.63 -11.13
N ALA A 55 3.35 2.63 -11.55
CA ALA A 55 3.89 3.81 -12.21
C ALA A 55 4.64 4.70 -11.22
N MET A 56 4.12 4.86 -9.99
CA MET A 56 4.74 5.63 -8.91
C MET A 56 6.04 5.00 -8.41
N ASP A 57 6.18 3.67 -8.42
CA ASP A 57 7.42 2.99 -8.02
C ASP A 57 8.62 3.35 -8.94
N LYS A 58 8.34 3.79 -10.17
CA LYS A 58 9.35 4.08 -11.19
C LYS A 58 9.80 5.53 -11.23
N VAL A 59 9.08 6.43 -10.55
CA VAL A 59 9.33 7.88 -10.60
C VAL A 59 9.23 8.47 -9.20
N GLU A 60 10.14 9.38 -8.84
CA GLU A 60 10.09 10.04 -7.52
C GLU A 60 8.83 10.91 -7.35
N GLU A 61 8.33 11.49 -8.45
CA GLU A 61 7.13 12.31 -8.47
C GLU A 61 6.24 11.93 -9.67
N LEU A 62 4.94 11.77 -9.43
CA LEU A 62 3.97 11.37 -10.44
C LEU A 62 2.83 12.38 -10.55
N SER A 63 2.82 13.14 -11.65
CA SER A 63 1.72 14.08 -11.95
C SER A 63 0.50 13.38 -12.57
N SER A 64 -0.70 13.97 -12.44
CA SER A 64 -1.91 13.45 -13.08
C SER A 64 -1.81 13.36 -14.59
N LYS A 65 -1.07 14.29 -15.22
CA LYS A 65 -0.78 14.25 -16.67
C LYS A 65 0.07 13.04 -17.04
N GLN A 66 1.17 12.81 -16.33
CA GLN A 66 2.02 11.65 -16.58
C GLN A 66 1.29 10.33 -16.33
N LEU A 67 0.47 10.25 -15.28
CA LEU A 67 -0.35 9.07 -15.00
C LEU A 67 -1.44 8.87 -16.08
N SER A 68 -2.08 9.95 -16.53
CA SER A 68 -3.05 9.96 -17.62
C SER A 68 -2.45 9.43 -18.93
N GLU A 69 -1.25 9.88 -19.30
CA GLU A 69 -0.54 9.40 -20.49
C GLU A 69 -0.07 7.95 -20.36
N SER A 70 0.43 7.57 -19.18
CA SER A 70 0.93 6.22 -18.90
C SER A 70 -0.19 5.17 -18.93
N LEU A 71 -1.36 5.50 -18.37
CA LEU A 71 -2.51 4.60 -18.29
C LEU A 71 -3.54 4.79 -19.41
N LYS A 72 -3.31 5.79 -20.30
CA LYS A 72 -4.23 6.18 -21.37
C LYS A 72 -5.66 6.42 -20.86
N ILE A 73 -5.77 7.23 -19.82
CA ILE A 73 -7.04 7.62 -19.20
C ILE A 73 -7.20 9.13 -19.19
N ASP A 74 -8.42 9.62 -18.99
CA ASP A 74 -8.67 11.04 -18.75
C ASP A 74 -7.92 11.57 -17.51
N VAL A 75 -7.47 12.83 -17.60
CA VAL A 75 -6.76 13.51 -16.52
C VAL A 75 -7.58 13.51 -15.23
N LYS A 76 -8.89 13.75 -15.30
CA LYS A 76 -9.78 13.72 -14.12
C LYS A 76 -9.80 12.37 -13.41
N ARG A 77 -9.67 11.28 -14.18
CA ARG A 77 -9.61 9.92 -13.61
C ARG A 77 -8.24 9.65 -13.01
N ALA A 78 -7.17 10.13 -13.64
CA ALA A 78 -5.84 10.07 -13.07
C ALA A 78 -5.73 10.85 -11.75
N GLU A 79 -6.33 12.04 -11.67
CA GLU A 79 -6.45 12.81 -10.42
C GLU A 79 -7.18 12.02 -9.34
N ALA A 80 -8.35 11.45 -9.66
CA ALA A 80 -9.10 10.62 -8.71
C ALA A 80 -8.31 9.39 -8.22
N ILE A 81 -7.48 8.79 -9.08
CA ILE A 81 -6.61 7.68 -8.69
C ILE A 81 -5.51 8.18 -7.75
N LEU A 82 -4.90 9.33 -8.02
CA LEU A 82 -3.87 9.93 -7.17
C LEU A 82 -4.45 10.36 -5.81
N ASP A 83 -5.66 10.93 -5.76
CA ASP A 83 -6.40 11.19 -4.53
C ASP A 83 -6.63 9.89 -3.72
N GLN A 84 -6.97 8.79 -4.40
CA GLN A 84 -7.13 7.49 -3.74
C GLN A 84 -5.79 6.93 -3.21
N MET A 85 -4.68 7.22 -3.90
CA MET A 85 -3.34 6.79 -3.51
C MET A 85 -2.87 7.58 -2.28
N GLU A 86 -3.08 8.90 -2.28
CA GLU A 86 -2.84 9.76 -1.10
C GLU A 86 -3.67 9.31 0.10
N ALA A 87 -4.97 9.05 -0.09
CA ALA A 87 -5.84 8.53 0.96
C ALA A 87 -5.41 7.14 1.48
N ALA A 88 -4.65 6.39 0.68
CA ALA A 88 -4.05 5.11 1.07
C ALA A 88 -2.64 5.25 1.68
N GLY A 89 -2.11 6.47 1.80
CA GLY A 89 -0.75 6.74 2.28
C GLY A 89 0.35 6.40 1.26
N LEU A 90 -0.02 6.24 -0.02
CA LEU A 90 0.89 5.93 -1.14
C LEU A 90 1.11 7.21 -1.94
N GLY A 91 2.07 8.02 -1.51
CA GLY A 91 2.39 9.32 -2.08
C GLY A 91 2.42 10.40 -1.01
N THR A 92 3.47 11.21 -0.97
CA THR A 92 3.69 12.23 0.07
C THR A 92 3.45 13.65 -0.42
N CYS A 93 3.12 13.87 -1.70
CA CYS A 93 2.97 15.22 -2.21
C CYS A 93 2.16 15.24 -3.52
N TYR A 94 0.83 15.21 -3.44
CA TYR A 94 0.05 15.86 -4.48
C TYR A 94 -0.28 17.25 -3.96
N MET A 95 0.59 18.24 -4.24
CA MET A 95 0.17 19.63 -4.09
C MET A 95 -0.93 19.84 -5.12
N LYS A 96 -2.18 19.76 -4.66
CA LYS A 96 -3.33 20.24 -5.40
C LYS A 96 -3.08 21.71 -5.69
N GLU A 97 -2.54 22.01 -6.87
CA GLU A 97 -2.36 23.38 -7.32
C GLU A 97 -3.75 24.04 -7.33
N VAL A 98 -3.88 25.09 -6.52
CA VAL A 98 -5.11 25.87 -6.32
C VAL A 98 -5.28 26.88 -7.44
#